data_AF-A0A2E6SZT5-F1
#
_entry.id   AF-A0A2E6SZT5-F1
#
_cell.length_a   1.000
_cell.length_b   1.000
_cell.length_c   1.000
_cell.angle_alpha   90.00
_cell.angle_beta   90.00
_cell.angle_gamma   90.00
#
_symmetry.space_group_name_H-M   'P 1'
#
loop_
_entity.id
_entity.type
_entity.pdbx_description
1 polymer ?
#
loop_
_entity_poly.entity_id
_entity_poly.type
_entity_poly.pdbx_seq_one_letter_code
_entity_poly.pdbx_strand_id
1 'polypeptide(L)'
;MNRKFRSFNKAREFALKLGLRNRYEWVVYSSIDNLKPDDIPVNPDEVYKAWNGWKHWLGNHEKVPFLSFEEAKKIVRNKKFKSTSEWKKWCNWNPNEFGLKPPEIPSSPHIYYKNSGWSGYNDWLGTENLKLNNNYRDFKEAREFARGLGLTSSEYWLKYCKGEISHLPPKPDDIPTNVARKYRDIGWNGMNDFLNAKEHRRVRRLNNAREFNEARAFVHSLGIKNLKEWLKYVKNELPGQKPKPQDIPNSPELVYKGHGWNGYGDWFGTYTIAPFKRKYRPFESAREFVRELGLTSSEKWIAYCKGEFPHLPEKPEDIPTNVARKYADDGWCGYKDFLQSNIHRQKYSKFRPYEEAKKFVHQLGLKNYSDWHNYISGNFNHLPEKPEDIPANPSGVYKDKGWIGIGDWIGSEAFPYAHFEYRKFTEARKFVRQLGLTSSVEWVAYCKGEYEHLPPKPNDIPSNVVRKYEKKGWKGFKDFLWSDKHRKERRSFMSYNEAKAIVARENLTSKDELIKFIESALKPDKFPELPQMTYQRKGWISFEEFLV
;
A
#
# COMPACT_ATOMS: atom_id res chain seq x y z
N MET A 1 -28.26 20.38 22.16
CA MET A 1 -27.57 20.66 23.44
C MET A 1 -26.31 19.82 23.51
N ASN A 2 -25.13 20.43 23.65
CA ASN A 2 -23.88 19.69 23.85
C ASN A 2 -23.91 19.06 25.25
N ARG A 3 -24.30 17.79 25.35
CA ARG A 3 -24.24 17.04 26.63
C ARG A 3 -22.78 16.97 27.06
N LYS A 4 -22.47 17.59 28.21
CA LYS A 4 -21.12 17.60 28.77
C LYS A 4 -20.94 16.34 29.62
N PHE A 5 -20.25 15.34 29.08
CA PHE A 5 -19.94 14.12 29.80
C PHE A 5 -18.79 14.34 30.81
N ARG A 6 -18.86 13.67 31.97
CA ARG A 6 -17.78 13.70 32.98
C ARG A 6 -16.50 13.06 32.42
N SER A 7 -15.34 13.34 33.02
CA SER A 7 -14.06 12.79 32.55
C SER A 7 -14.06 11.25 32.59
N PHE A 8 -13.27 10.64 31.69
CA PHE A 8 -13.20 9.18 31.57
C PHE A 8 -12.92 8.48 32.90
N ASN A 9 -11.94 8.97 33.69
CA ASN A 9 -11.57 8.36 34.97
C ASN A 9 -12.74 8.38 35.96
N LYS A 10 -13.44 9.52 36.10
CA LYS A 10 -14.60 9.65 37.00
C LYS A 10 -15.79 8.81 36.54
N ALA A 11 -16.03 8.71 35.22
CA ALA A 11 -17.08 7.86 34.67
C ALA A 11 -16.77 6.37 34.85
N ARG A 12 -15.50 5.99 34.70
CA ARG A 12 -15.03 4.62 34.89
C ARG A 12 -15.10 4.20 36.36
N GLU A 13 -14.67 5.04 37.30
CA GLU A 13 -14.81 4.77 38.73
C GLU A 13 -16.28 4.54 39.12
N PHE A 14 -17.18 5.36 38.56
CA PHE A 14 -18.61 5.14 38.72
C PHE A 14 -19.05 3.78 38.14
N ALA A 15 -18.66 3.47 36.90
CA ALA A 15 -19.01 2.20 36.26
C ALA A 15 -18.52 0.97 37.03
N LEU A 16 -17.30 1.04 37.60
CA LEU A 16 -16.73 -0.03 38.42
C LEU A 16 -17.50 -0.23 39.74
N LYS A 17 -17.97 0.84 40.38
CA LYS A 17 -18.76 0.76 41.61
C LYS A 17 -20.10 0.05 41.43
N LEU A 18 -20.65 0.02 40.20
CA LEU A 18 -21.90 -0.68 39.91
C LEU A 18 -21.75 -2.22 39.89
N GLY A 19 -20.52 -2.75 39.80
CA GLY A 19 -20.27 -4.20 39.80
C GLY A 19 -20.86 -4.95 38.60
N LEU A 20 -21.15 -4.25 37.50
CA LEU A 20 -21.72 -4.83 36.29
C LEU A 20 -20.67 -5.67 35.55
N ARG A 21 -21.02 -6.88 35.15
CA ARG A 21 -20.04 -7.90 34.72
C ARG A 21 -19.69 -7.81 33.26
N ASN A 22 -20.58 -7.27 32.43
CA ASN A 22 -20.44 -7.31 30.97
C ASN A 22 -21.20 -6.15 30.30
N ARG A 23 -20.97 -5.99 28.98
CA ARG A 23 -21.63 -4.95 28.17
C ARG A 23 -23.15 -5.07 28.19
N TYR A 24 -23.71 -6.28 28.27
CA TYR A 24 -25.16 -6.47 28.30
C TYR A 24 -25.77 -5.79 29.53
N GLU A 25 -25.22 -6.07 30.72
CA GLU A 25 -25.66 -5.46 31.98
C GLU A 25 -25.50 -3.93 31.98
N TRP A 26 -24.40 -3.41 31.40
CA TRP A 26 -24.19 -1.97 31.24
C TRP A 26 -25.27 -1.31 30.38
N VAL A 27 -25.62 -1.92 29.25
CA VAL A 27 -26.64 -1.38 28.35
C VAL A 27 -28.03 -1.48 28.98
N VAL A 28 -28.33 -2.58 29.67
CA VAL A 28 -29.58 -2.73 30.44
C VAL A 28 -29.66 -1.64 31.51
N TYR A 29 -28.63 -1.47 32.34
CA TYR A 29 -28.55 -0.40 33.34
C TYR A 29 -28.74 0.99 32.72
N SER A 30 -28.12 1.23 31.57
CA SER A 30 -28.21 2.51 30.85
C SER A 30 -29.57 2.76 30.20
N SER A 31 -30.36 1.71 29.97
CA SER A 31 -31.70 1.78 29.38
C SER A 31 -32.82 1.96 30.40
N ILE A 32 -32.52 1.83 31.70
CA ILE A 32 -33.49 2.10 32.77
C ILE A 32 -33.57 3.61 32.98
N ASP A 33 -34.77 4.16 32.79
CA ASP A 33 -35.03 5.58 32.96
C ASP A 33 -34.63 6.06 34.36
N ASN A 34 -33.98 7.22 34.42
CA ASN A 34 -33.54 7.91 35.65
C ASN A 34 -32.52 7.15 36.52
N LEU A 35 -32.02 5.99 36.11
CA LEU A 35 -31.05 5.22 36.89
C LEU A 35 -29.59 5.61 36.56
N LYS A 36 -29.30 5.89 35.27
CA LYS A 36 -27.98 6.30 34.81
C LYS A 36 -27.85 7.83 34.81
N PRO A 37 -26.85 8.42 35.48
CA PRO A 37 -26.59 9.86 35.41
C PRO A 37 -26.46 10.37 33.96
N ASP A 38 -27.03 11.56 33.69
CA ASP A 38 -27.06 12.16 32.35
C ASP A 38 -25.67 12.52 31.80
N ASP A 39 -24.71 12.73 32.69
CA ASP A 39 -23.32 13.04 32.37
C ASP A 39 -22.44 11.79 32.16
N ILE A 40 -23.05 10.60 32.13
CA ILE A 40 -22.42 9.33 31.76
C ILE A 40 -22.98 8.84 30.42
N PRO A 41 -22.11 8.59 29.41
CA PRO A 41 -22.56 8.14 28.10
C PRO A 41 -22.99 6.67 28.11
N VAL A 42 -23.99 6.34 27.27
CA VAL A 42 -24.43 4.96 27.03
C VAL A 42 -23.35 4.16 26.28
N ASN A 43 -22.71 4.80 25.29
CA ASN A 43 -21.61 4.26 24.48
C ASN A 43 -20.29 4.95 24.85
N PRO A 44 -19.65 4.58 25.96
CA PRO A 44 -18.36 5.17 26.37
C PRO A 44 -17.24 4.92 25.34
N ASP A 45 -17.36 3.88 24.52
CA ASP A 45 -16.46 3.56 23.40
C ASP A 45 -16.49 4.60 22.27
N GLU A 46 -17.61 5.29 22.08
CA GLU A 46 -17.78 6.33 21.06
C GLU A 46 -17.43 7.73 21.60
N VAL A 47 -17.51 7.93 22.91
CA VAL A 47 -17.36 9.24 23.56
C VAL A 47 -15.94 9.48 24.07
N TYR A 48 -15.30 8.48 24.67
CA TYR A 48 -14.01 8.67 25.34
C TYR A 48 -12.83 8.22 24.48
N LYS A 49 -11.94 9.17 24.15
CA LYS A 49 -10.66 8.86 23.48
C LYS A 49 -9.74 7.92 24.28
N ALA A 50 -9.87 7.92 25.61
CA ALA A 50 -9.11 7.05 26.52
C ALA A 50 -9.71 5.63 26.65
N TRP A 51 -10.72 5.30 25.83
CA TRP A 51 -11.34 3.98 25.84
C TRP A 51 -10.35 2.87 25.49
N ASN A 52 -10.33 1.82 26.31
CA ASN A 52 -9.43 0.66 26.15
C ASN A 52 -10.19 -0.67 26.30
N GLY A 53 -11.47 -0.68 25.90
CA GLY A 53 -12.32 -1.87 25.92
C GLY A 53 -13.13 -2.09 27.20
N TRP A 54 -14.12 -2.98 27.10
CA TRP A 54 -15.11 -3.23 28.16
C TRP A 54 -14.51 -3.80 29.45
N LYS A 55 -13.43 -4.59 29.36
CA LYS A 55 -12.70 -5.06 30.55
C LYS A 55 -12.04 -3.93 31.32
N HIS A 56 -11.55 -2.92 30.60
CA HIS A 56 -10.98 -1.73 31.24
C HIS A 56 -12.08 -0.90 31.91
N TRP A 57 -13.25 -0.78 31.27
CA TRP A 57 -14.39 0.01 31.75
C TRP A 57 -15.14 -0.59 32.94
N LEU A 58 -15.49 -1.87 32.87
CA LEU A 58 -16.33 -2.57 33.87
C LEU A 58 -15.53 -3.46 34.83
N GLY A 59 -14.25 -3.70 34.55
CA GLY A 59 -13.42 -4.64 35.30
C GLY A 59 -13.26 -6.00 34.61
N ASN A 60 -12.41 -6.85 35.18
CA ASN A 60 -12.09 -8.15 34.59
C ASN A 60 -13.00 -9.24 35.16
N HIS A 61 -14.16 -9.44 34.53
CA HIS A 61 -15.07 -10.54 34.83
C HIS A 61 -14.88 -11.71 33.87
N GLU A 62 -15.24 -12.92 34.32
CA GLU A 62 -15.29 -14.10 33.46
C GLU A 62 -16.29 -13.89 32.31
N LYS A 63 -15.94 -14.38 31.12
CA LYS A 63 -16.84 -14.29 29.97
C LYS A 63 -17.98 -15.26 30.18
N VAL A 64 -19.21 -14.79 29.98
CA VAL A 64 -20.38 -15.67 29.90
C VAL A 64 -20.15 -16.66 28.75
N PRO A 65 -20.16 -17.97 29.00
CA PRO A 65 -19.97 -18.97 27.95
C PRO A 65 -21.13 -18.92 26.96
N PHE A 66 -20.84 -19.18 25.68
CA PHE A 66 -21.88 -19.28 24.67
C PHE A 66 -22.64 -20.59 24.83
N LEU A 67 -23.95 -20.55 24.57
CA LEU A 67 -24.81 -21.75 24.55
C LEU A 67 -24.37 -22.72 23.45
N SER A 68 -24.85 -23.96 23.54
CA SER A 68 -24.68 -24.92 22.44
C SER A 68 -25.38 -24.43 21.16
N PHE A 69 -24.98 -24.97 20.01
CA PHE A 69 -25.56 -24.56 18.72
C PHE A 69 -27.09 -24.69 18.70
N GLU A 70 -27.66 -25.79 19.18
CA GLU A 70 -29.10 -26.05 19.17
C GLU A 70 -29.88 -25.15 20.14
N GLU A 71 -29.36 -24.92 21.35
CA GLU A 71 -29.98 -24.03 22.33
C GLU A 71 -29.99 -22.59 21.84
N ALA A 72 -28.85 -22.12 21.32
CA ALA A 72 -28.74 -20.77 20.76
C ALA A 72 -29.64 -20.61 19.53
N LYS A 73 -29.69 -21.61 18.64
CA LYS A 73 -30.55 -21.62 17.45
C LYS A 73 -32.03 -21.55 17.82
N LYS A 74 -32.47 -22.24 18.87
CA LYS A 74 -33.85 -22.16 19.38
C LYS A 74 -34.22 -20.75 19.83
N ILE A 75 -33.34 -20.07 20.58
CA ILE A 75 -33.58 -18.68 21.02
C ILE A 75 -33.65 -17.73 19.81
N VAL A 76 -32.76 -17.90 18.84
CA VAL A 76 -32.73 -17.07 17.65
C VAL A 76 -33.98 -17.27 16.78
N ARG A 77 -34.41 -18.51 16.56
CA ARG A 77 -35.64 -18.82 15.79
C ARG A 77 -36.90 -18.28 16.45
N ASN A 78 -36.97 -18.27 17.78
CA ASN A 78 -38.09 -17.66 18.52
C ASN A 78 -38.24 -16.16 18.24
N LYS A 79 -37.16 -15.46 17.86
CA LYS A 79 -37.21 -14.03 17.47
C LYS A 79 -37.79 -13.80 16.07
N LYS A 80 -37.96 -14.85 15.26
CA LYS A 80 -38.59 -14.80 13.93
C LYS A 80 -38.01 -13.73 13.01
N PHE A 81 -36.69 -13.56 13.01
CA PHE A 81 -36.01 -12.67 12.07
C PHE A 81 -36.32 -13.07 10.63
N LYS A 82 -36.60 -12.12 9.75
CA LYS A 82 -36.90 -12.33 8.34
C LYS A 82 -35.65 -12.23 7.46
N SER A 83 -34.58 -11.62 7.97
CA SER A 83 -33.37 -11.39 7.20
C SER A 83 -32.12 -11.30 8.07
N THR A 84 -30.96 -11.46 7.41
CA THR A 84 -29.65 -11.20 8.02
C THR A 84 -29.47 -9.73 8.42
N SER A 85 -30.24 -8.81 7.83
CA SER A 85 -30.21 -7.39 8.23
C SER A 85 -30.85 -7.20 9.60
N GLU A 86 -31.98 -7.86 9.89
CA GLU A 86 -32.63 -7.81 11.20
C GLU A 86 -31.77 -8.48 12.27
N TRP A 87 -31.12 -9.61 11.94
CA TRP A 87 -30.12 -10.23 12.80
C TRP A 87 -28.98 -9.27 13.18
N LYS A 88 -28.43 -8.54 12.20
CA LYS A 88 -27.36 -7.56 12.45
C LYS A 88 -27.83 -6.40 13.32
N LYS A 89 -29.07 -5.93 13.12
CA LYS A 89 -29.68 -4.91 13.99
C LYS A 89 -29.78 -5.42 15.44
N TRP A 90 -30.26 -6.64 15.64
CA TRP A 90 -30.36 -7.23 16.98
C TRP A 90 -28.99 -7.46 17.64
N CYS A 91 -27.96 -7.79 16.85
CA CYS A 91 -26.59 -7.92 17.34
C CYS A 91 -25.93 -6.59 17.70
N ASN A 92 -26.53 -5.46 17.33
CA ASN A 92 -26.08 -4.16 17.78
C ASN A 92 -26.42 -4.01 19.27
N TRP A 93 -25.50 -3.47 20.05
CA TRP A 93 -25.63 -3.34 21.51
C TRP A 93 -26.51 -2.16 21.93
N ASN A 94 -27.46 -1.77 21.08
CA ASN A 94 -28.44 -0.72 21.33
C ASN A 94 -29.82 -1.37 21.48
N PRO A 95 -30.60 -1.05 22.52
CA PRO A 95 -31.99 -1.48 22.62
C PRO A 95 -32.75 -1.07 21.35
N ASN A 96 -33.40 -2.03 20.72
CA ASN A 96 -34.14 -1.84 19.47
C ASN A 96 -35.45 -2.64 19.51
N GLU A 97 -36.22 -2.62 18.43
CA GLU A 97 -37.51 -3.32 18.30
C GLU A 97 -37.44 -4.84 18.60
N PHE A 98 -36.27 -5.47 18.49
CA PHE A 98 -36.05 -6.90 18.77
C PHE A 98 -35.52 -7.17 20.19
N GLY A 99 -35.30 -6.10 20.98
CA GLY A 99 -34.69 -6.12 22.30
C GLY A 99 -33.15 -6.17 22.25
N LEU A 100 -32.53 -6.42 23.39
CA LEU A 100 -31.09 -6.62 23.52
C LEU A 100 -30.71 -8.09 23.28
N LYS A 101 -29.60 -8.32 22.57
CA LYS A 101 -29.07 -9.67 22.38
C LYS A 101 -28.46 -10.19 23.69
N PRO A 102 -28.92 -11.34 24.21
CA PRO A 102 -28.32 -11.98 25.39
C PRO A 102 -26.81 -12.23 25.23
N PRO A 103 -26.02 -12.15 26.30
CA PRO A 103 -24.56 -12.33 26.23
C PRO A 103 -24.15 -13.75 25.82
N GLU A 104 -25.00 -14.76 26.03
CA GLU A 104 -24.77 -16.18 25.73
C GLU A 104 -24.91 -16.50 24.24
N ILE A 105 -25.37 -15.55 23.41
CA ILE A 105 -25.53 -15.73 21.97
C ILE A 105 -24.37 -15.03 21.23
N PRO A 106 -23.57 -15.73 20.42
CA PRO A 106 -22.48 -15.11 19.69
C PRO A 106 -23.00 -14.22 18.54
N SER A 107 -22.45 -13.02 18.38
CA SER A 107 -22.76 -12.14 17.24
C SER A 107 -22.24 -12.69 15.90
N SER A 108 -21.23 -13.56 15.95
CA SER A 108 -20.60 -14.21 14.78
C SER A 108 -20.74 -15.73 14.83
N PRO A 109 -21.96 -16.28 14.73
CA PRO A 109 -22.23 -17.71 14.93
C PRO A 109 -21.51 -18.61 13.91
N HIS A 110 -21.25 -18.11 12.70
CA HIS A 110 -20.48 -18.81 11.66
C HIS A 110 -19.03 -19.11 12.05
N ILE A 111 -18.46 -18.38 13.01
CA ILE A 111 -17.11 -18.62 13.53
C ILE A 111 -17.17 -19.66 14.65
N TYR A 112 -18.07 -19.46 15.61
CA TYR A 112 -18.13 -20.27 16.82
C TYR A 112 -18.74 -21.65 16.59
N TYR A 113 -19.75 -21.76 15.73
CA TYR A 113 -20.44 -23.02 15.44
C TYR A 113 -19.99 -23.68 14.15
N LYS A 114 -18.87 -23.25 13.57
CA LYS A 114 -18.36 -23.75 12.28
C LYS A 114 -18.30 -25.29 12.23
N ASN A 115 -17.88 -25.92 13.31
CA ASN A 115 -17.76 -27.39 13.43
C ASN A 115 -18.89 -28.01 14.26
N SER A 116 -19.93 -27.24 14.59
CA SER A 116 -21.03 -27.63 15.49
C SER A 116 -22.39 -27.61 14.79
N GLY A 117 -22.41 -27.85 13.48
CA GLY A 117 -23.64 -27.91 12.67
C GLY A 117 -24.00 -26.64 11.91
N TRP A 118 -23.11 -25.64 11.84
CA TRP A 118 -23.35 -24.42 11.06
C TRP A 118 -23.47 -24.70 9.56
N SER A 119 -24.65 -24.47 8.99
CA SER A 119 -24.94 -24.65 7.56
C SER A 119 -25.22 -23.33 6.81
N GLY A 120 -25.28 -22.21 7.53
CA GLY A 120 -25.48 -20.87 6.99
C GLY A 120 -26.53 -20.06 7.74
N TYR A 121 -26.63 -18.76 7.41
CA TYR A 121 -27.55 -17.86 8.10
C TYR A 121 -29.03 -18.22 7.92
N ASN A 122 -29.40 -18.86 6.81
CA ASN A 122 -30.80 -19.23 6.57
C ASN A 122 -31.27 -20.31 7.55
N ASP A 123 -30.48 -21.35 7.75
CA ASP A 123 -30.74 -22.39 8.75
C ASP A 123 -30.71 -21.82 10.17
N TRP A 124 -29.70 -20.98 10.48
CA TRP A 124 -29.55 -20.35 11.78
C TRP A 124 -30.75 -19.47 12.18
N LEU A 125 -31.21 -18.62 11.27
CA LEU A 125 -32.33 -17.71 11.52
C LEU A 125 -33.69 -18.39 11.38
N GLY A 126 -33.72 -19.61 10.82
CA GLY A 126 -34.98 -20.23 10.40
C GLY A 126 -35.64 -19.51 9.23
N THR A 127 -34.89 -18.68 8.49
CA THR A 127 -35.31 -18.04 7.24
C THR A 127 -35.04 -18.95 6.05
N GLU A 128 -35.09 -20.26 6.24
CA GLU A 128 -35.28 -21.16 5.14
C GLU A 128 -36.54 -20.67 4.42
N ASN A 129 -36.34 -20.03 3.27
CA ASN A 129 -37.38 -20.01 2.27
C ASN A 129 -37.85 -21.45 2.22
N LEU A 130 -39.08 -21.72 2.65
CA LEU A 130 -39.82 -22.89 2.20
C LEU A 130 -39.39 -23.03 0.76
N LYS A 131 -38.64 -24.11 0.44
CA LYS A 131 -38.28 -24.37 -0.93
C LYS A 131 -39.64 -24.36 -1.62
N LEU A 132 -39.94 -23.26 -2.32
CA LEU A 132 -40.79 -23.30 -3.47
C LEU A 132 -40.14 -24.42 -4.27
N ASN A 133 -40.71 -25.60 -4.14
CA ASN A 133 -40.41 -26.72 -5.01
C ASN A 133 -41.05 -26.32 -6.33
N ASN A 134 -40.58 -25.20 -6.90
CA ASN A 134 -40.96 -24.75 -8.21
C ASN A 134 -40.37 -25.82 -9.09
N ASN A 135 -41.26 -26.68 -9.59
CA ASN A 135 -41.04 -27.43 -10.80
C ASN A 135 -40.78 -26.40 -11.89
N TYR A 136 -39.54 -25.89 -11.93
CA TYR A 136 -39.09 -24.97 -12.94
C TYR A 136 -39.13 -25.72 -14.26
N ARG A 137 -39.64 -25.03 -15.27
CA ARG A 137 -39.76 -25.54 -16.63
C ARG A 137 -38.43 -26.11 -17.13
N ASP A 138 -38.50 -27.14 -17.97
CA ASP A 138 -37.32 -27.75 -18.57
C ASP A 138 -36.44 -26.69 -19.26
N PHE A 139 -35.12 -26.91 -19.26
CA PHE A 139 -34.17 -25.96 -19.82
C PHE A 139 -34.48 -25.60 -21.27
N LYS A 140 -34.89 -26.58 -22.09
CA LYS A 140 -35.18 -26.37 -23.51
C LYS A 140 -36.37 -25.43 -23.69
N GLU A 141 -37.46 -25.69 -22.99
CA GLU A 141 -38.69 -24.89 -23.06
C GLU A 141 -38.51 -23.49 -22.43
N ALA A 142 -37.76 -23.39 -21.33
CA ALA A 142 -37.41 -22.11 -20.71
C ALA A 142 -36.54 -21.25 -21.65
N ARG A 143 -35.63 -21.89 -22.39
CA ARG A 143 -34.77 -21.25 -23.40
C ARG A 143 -35.56 -20.82 -24.63
N GLU A 144 -36.49 -21.64 -25.12
CA GLU A 144 -37.40 -21.27 -26.22
C GLU A 144 -38.27 -20.06 -25.85
N PHE A 145 -38.86 -20.06 -24.66
CA PHE A 145 -39.60 -18.91 -24.14
C PHE A 145 -38.73 -17.65 -24.08
N ALA A 146 -37.54 -17.75 -23.47
CA ALA A 146 -36.65 -16.60 -23.30
C ALA A 146 -36.15 -16.04 -24.65
N ARG A 147 -36.03 -16.88 -25.68
CA ARG A 147 -35.69 -16.47 -27.06
C ARG A 147 -36.83 -15.73 -27.74
N GLY A 148 -38.09 -16.12 -27.47
CA GLY A 148 -39.29 -15.45 -27.99
C GLY A 148 -39.45 -14.01 -27.48
N LEU A 149 -38.85 -13.65 -26.35
CA LEU A 149 -38.91 -12.30 -25.78
C LEU A 149 -38.01 -11.27 -26.51
N GLY A 150 -37.09 -11.70 -27.38
CA GLY A 150 -36.21 -10.79 -28.12
C GLY A 150 -35.16 -10.04 -27.27
N LEU A 151 -34.95 -10.44 -26.03
CA LEU A 151 -33.99 -9.80 -25.13
C LEU A 151 -32.55 -10.10 -25.55
N THR A 152 -31.64 -9.13 -25.45
CA THR A 152 -30.27 -9.27 -25.98
C THR A 152 -29.18 -9.22 -24.92
N SER A 153 -29.51 -9.03 -23.64
CA SER A 153 -28.52 -8.98 -22.56
C SER A 153 -29.10 -9.48 -21.24
N SER A 154 -28.21 -9.86 -20.32
CA SER A 154 -28.54 -10.18 -18.94
C SER A 154 -29.21 -9.04 -18.20
N GLU A 155 -28.86 -7.79 -18.52
CA GLU A 155 -29.48 -6.61 -17.93
C GLU A 155 -30.96 -6.51 -18.32
N TYR A 156 -31.27 -6.68 -19.60
CA TYR A 156 -32.65 -6.67 -20.09
C TYR A 156 -33.45 -7.85 -19.52
N TRP A 157 -32.84 -9.03 -19.37
CA TRP A 157 -33.45 -10.16 -18.67
C TRP A 157 -33.82 -9.82 -17.22
N LEU A 158 -32.94 -9.13 -16.49
CA LEU A 158 -33.22 -8.72 -15.11
C LEU A 158 -34.32 -7.66 -15.02
N LYS A 159 -34.33 -6.67 -15.92
CA LYS A 159 -35.40 -5.66 -16.01
C LYS A 159 -36.75 -6.31 -16.32
N TYR A 160 -36.77 -7.23 -17.27
CA TYR A 160 -37.94 -8.07 -17.56
C TYR A 160 -38.42 -8.82 -16.32
N CYS A 161 -37.50 -9.47 -15.58
CA CYS A 161 -37.87 -10.23 -14.39
C CYS A 161 -38.43 -9.38 -13.24
N LYS A 162 -38.16 -8.07 -13.24
CA LYS A 162 -38.68 -7.10 -12.27
C LYS A 162 -40.00 -6.46 -12.73
N GLY A 163 -40.49 -6.79 -13.92
CA GLY A 163 -41.69 -6.17 -14.50
C GLY A 163 -41.45 -4.76 -15.05
N GLU A 164 -40.20 -4.35 -15.24
CA GLU A 164 -39.86 -3.01 -15.74
C GLU A 164 -40.10 -2.85 -17.26
N ILE A 165 -40.49 -3.93 -17.96
CA ILE A 165 -40.77 -3.94 -19.40
C ILE A 165 -42.25 -4.24 -19.64
N SER A 166 -43.06 -3.18 -19.76
CA SER A 166 -44.53 -3.26 -19.80
C SER A 166 -45.14 -3.85 -21.07
N HIS A 167 -44.41 -3.86 -22.20
CA HIS A 167 -44.90 -4.39 -23.49
C HIS A 167 -44.65 -5.90 -23.66
N LEU A 168 -43.99 -6.55 -22.70
CA LEU A 168 -43.73 -7.99 -22.73
C LEU A 168 -44.67 -8.72 -21.76
N PRO A 169 -44.96 -10.02 -22.01
CA PRO A 169 -45.82 -10.80 -21.12
C PRO A 169 -45.19 -10.90 -19.71
N PRO A 170 -45.99 -10.96 -18.64
CA PRO A 170 -45.47 -11.08 -17.28
C PRO A 170 -44.57 -12.31 -17.13
N LYS A 171 -43.55 -12.21 -16.26
CA LYS A 171 -42.57 -13.28 -16.05
C LYS A 171 -43.28 -14.53 -15.53
N PRO A 172 -43.19 -15.69 -16.21
CA PRO A 172 -43.75 -16.94 -15.68
C PRO A 172 -43.07 -17.37 -14.38
N ASP A 173 -43.84 -17.84 -13.40
CA ASP A 173 -43.32 -18.26 -12.07
C ASP A 173 -42.45 -19.53 -12.14
N ASP A 174 -42.65 -20.32 -13.19
CA ASP A 174 -41.95 -21.57 -13.51
C ASP A 174 -40.61 -21.34 -14.24
N ILE A 175 -40.19 -20.09 -14.48
CA ILE A 175 -38.85 -19.77 -14.99
C ILE A 175 -38.06 -19.02 -13.90
N PRO A 176 -36.91 -19.51 -13.44
CA PRO A 176 -36.16 -18.86 -12.36
C PRO A 176 -35.56 -17.53 -12.83
N THR A 177 -35.55 -16.51 -11.97
CA THR A 177 -34.84 -15.25 -12.27
C THR A 177 -33.34 -15.48 -12.48
N ASN A 178 -32.73 -16.37 -11.67
CA ASN A 178 -31.34 -16.78 -11.80
C ASN A 178 -31.23 -18.10 -12.60
N VAL A 179 -31.49 -18.01 -13.90
CA VAL A 179 -31.38 -19.12 -14.87
C VAL A 179 -30.00 -19.77 -14.88
N ALA A 180 -28.93 -18.99 -14.72
CA ALA A 180 -27.56 -19.48 -14.72
C ALA A 180 -27.27 -20.44 -13.57
N ARG A 181 -27.86 -20.19 -12.40
CA ARG A 181 -27.72 -21.07 -11.24
C ARG A 181 -28.58 -22.33 -11.38
N LYS A 182 -29.79 -22.22 -11.92
CA LYS A 182 -30.71 -23.36 -12.02
C LYS A 182 -30.31 -24.35 -13.12
N TYR A 183 -29.89 -23.85 -14.27
CA TYR A 183 -29.62 -24.70 -15.43
C TYR A 183 -28.12 -24.95 -15.67
N ARG A 184 -27.27 -24.60 -14.70
CA ARG A 184 -25.80 -24.70 -14.79
C ARG A 184 -25.34 -26.05 -15.36
N ASP A 185 -25.90 -27.13 -14.82
CA ASP A 185 -25.47 -28.50 -15.11
C ASP A 185 -26.36 -29.18 -16.16
N ILE A 186 -27.29 -28.43 -16.79
CA ILE A 186 -28.32 -28.94 -17.71
C ILE A 186 -28.21 -28.20 -19.08
N GLY A 187 -26.98 -27.90 -19.50
CA GLY A 187 -26.71 -27.31 -20.82
C GLY A 187 -26.64 -25.78 -20.89
N TRP A 188 -26.55 -25.10 -19.74
CA TRP A 188 -26.34 -23.65 -19.69
C TRP A 188 -24.98 -23.23 -20.28
N ASN A 189 -25.02 -22.51 -21.39
CA ASN A 189 -23.82 -21.99 -22.08
C ASN A 189 -23.70 -20.45 -21.98
N GLY A 190 -24.35 -19.85 -20.98
CA GLY A 190 -24.33 -18.42 -20.74
C GLY A 190 -25.54 -17.66 -21.32
N MET A 191 -25.72 -16.43 -20.85
CA MET A 191 -26.94 -15.65 -21.12
C MET A 191 -27.12 -15.31 -22.61
N ASN A 192 -26.03 -15.10 -23.34
CA ASN A 192 -26.12 -14.81 -24.77
C ASN A 192 -26.70 -15.98 -25.57
N ASP A 193 -26.41 -17.21 -25.15
CA ASP A 193 -26.95 -18.43 -25.76
C ASP A 193 -28.41 -18.66 -25.36
N PHE A 194 -28.70 -18.49 -24.07
CA PHE A 194 -30.04 -18.65 -23.52
C PHE A 194 -31.05 -17.70 -24.18
N LEU A 195 -30.66 -16.44 -24.40
CA LEU A 195 -31.52 -15.44 -25.04
C LEU A 195 -31.45 -15.43 -26.58
N ASN A 196 -30.57 -16.21 -27.20
CA ASN A 196 -30.22 -16.08 -28.62
C ASN A 196 -29.82 -14.64 -29.02
N ALA A 197 -29.07 -13.97 -28.12
CA ALA A 197 -28.70 -12.58 -28.28
C ALA A 197 -27.89 -12.31 -29.55
N LYS A 198 -27.17 -13.31 -30.08
CA LYS A 198 -26.39 -13.18 -31.33
C LYS A 198 -27.27 -13.00 -32.56
N GLU A 199 -28.36 -13.76 -32.67
CA GLU A 199 -29.31 -13.63 -33.79
C GLU A 199 -30.19 -12.39 -33.63
N HIS A 200 -30.67 -12.08 -32.42
CA HIS A 200 -31.41 -10.84 -32.18
C HIS A 200 -30.56 -9.58 -32.44
N ARG A 201 -29.23 -9.64 -32.19
CA ARG A 201 -28.28 -8.59 -32.61
C ARG A 201 -27.98 -8.60 -34.11
N ARG A 202 -28.13 -9.73 -34.81
CA ARG A 202 -28.01 -9.82 -36.29
C ARG A 202 -29.23 -9.23 -36.99
N VAL A 203 -30.44 -9.50 -36.50
CA VAL A 203 -31.71 -8.97 -37.05
C VAL A 203 -31.83 -7.45 -36.85
N ARG A 204 -31.12 -6.89 -35.86
CA ARG A 204 -31.05 -5.44 -35.63
C ARG A 204 -29.91 -4.72 -36.39
N ARG A 205 -29.21 -5.41 -37.30
CA ARG A 205 -28.25 -4.75 -38.21
C ARG A 205 -29.03 -3.88 -39.19
N LEU A 206 -28.50 -2.71 -39.44
CA LEU A 206 -29.08 -1.74 -40.35
C LEU A 206 -29.02 -2.33 -41.77
N ASN A 207 -30.10 -2.93 -42.27
CA ASN A 207 -30.14 -3.55 -43.60
C ASN A 207 -29.96 -2.54 -44.74
N ASN A 208 -30.18 -1.25 -44.46
CA ASN A 208 -29.99 -0.12 -45.38
C ASN A 208 -28.79 0.75 -44.97
N ALA A 209 -27.69 0.15 -44.49
CA ALA A 209 -26.49 0.90 -44.15
C ALA A 209 -25.85 1.48 -45.42
N ARG A 210 -25.46 2.75 -45.36
CA ARG A 210 -24.68 3.41 -46.44
C ARG A 210 -23.39 2.63 -46.73
N GLU A 211 -22.91 2.63 -47.96
CA GLU A 211 -21.64 1.99 -48.33
C GLU A 211 -20.47 2.49 -47.47
N PHE A 212 -19.52 1.59 -47.16
CA PHE A 212 -18.47 1.85 -46.16
C PHE A 212 -17.66 3.12 -46.47
N ASN A 213 -17.28 3.32 -47.73
CA ASN A 213 -16.45 4.46 -48.13
C ASN A 213 -17.19 5.79 -47.99
N GLU A 214 -18.46 5.84 -48.34
CA GLU A 214 -19.30 7.04 -48.19
C GLU A 214 -19.62 7.33 -46.73
N ALA A 215 -19.88 6.29 -45.95
CA ALA A 215 -20.11 6.41 -44.52
C ALA A 215 -18.84 6.88 -43.79
N ARG A 216 -17.66 6.39 -44.20
CA ARG A 216 -16.35 6.83 -43.72
C ARG A 216 -16.07 8.29 -44.06
N ALA A 217 -16.29 8.70 -45.32
CA ALA A 217 -16.12 10.09 -45.74
C ALA A 217 -17.04 11.05 -44.97
N PHE A 218 -18.28 10.63 -44.72
CA PHE A 218 -19.19 11.37 -43.85
C PHE A 218 -18.63 11.51 -42.43
N VAL A 219 -18.16 10.42 -41.80
CA VAL A 219 -17.60 10.48 -40.44
C VAL A 219 -16.33 11.33 -40.37
N HIS A 220 -15.49 11.32 -41.41
CA HIS A 220 -14.33 12.20 -41.52
C HIS A 220 -14.75 13.68 -41.56
N SER A 221 -15.84 14.01 -42.27
CA SER A 221 -16.38 15.38 -42.34
C SER A 221 -16.88 15.92 -40.99
N LEU A 222 -17.19 15.04 -40.03
CA LEU A 222 -17.66 15.43 -38.70
C LEU A 222 -16.50 15.86 -37.77
N GLY A 223 -15.25 15.52 -38.10
CA GLY A 223 -14.08 15.87 -37.30
C GLY A 223 -14.03 15.19 -35.92
N ILE A 224 -14.77 14.10 -35.73
CA ILE A 224 -14.83 13.32 -34.48
C ILE A 224 -13.51 12.56 -34.29
N LYS A 225 -12.84 12.71 -33.14
CA LYS A 225 -11.47 12.18 -32.98
C LYS A 225 -11.39 10.84 -32.25
N ASN A 226 -12.43 10.46 -31.51
CA ASN A 226 -12.39 9.28 -30.64
C ASN A 226 -13.77 8.68 -30.39
N LEU A 227 -13.76 7.47 -29.83
CA LEU A 227 -14.98 6.71 -29.54
C LEU A 227 -15.92 7.41 -28.55
N LYS A 228 -15.38 8.21 -27.61
CA LYS A 228 -16.20 8.91 -26.61
C LYS A 228 -17.05 10.01 -27.28
N GLU A 229 -16.44 10.78 -28.17
CA GLU A 229 -17.16 11.77 -28.99
C GLU A 229 -18.15 11.10 -29.93
N TRP A 230 -17.78 9.97 -30.55
CA TRP A 230 -18.70 9.17 -31.37
C TRP A 230 -19.94 8.71 -30.60
N LEU A 231 -19.77 8.21 -29.37
CA LEU A 231 -20.89 7.78 -28.54
C LEU A 231 -21.80 8.94 -28.14
N LYS A 232 -21.24 10.13 -27.88
CA LYS A 232 -22.03 11.35 -27.65
C LYS A 232 -22.79 11.76 -28.91
N TYR A 233 -22.15 11.70 -30.07
CA TYR A 233 -22.77 11.99 -31.37
C TYR A 233 -23.95 11.04 -31.65
N VAL A 234 -23.77 9.73 -31.42
CA VAL A 234 -24.83 8.71 -31.56
C VAL A 234 -26.03 8.98 -30.64
N LYS A 235 -25.80 9.59 -29.47
CA LYS A 235 -26.85 9.95 -28.51
C LYS A 235 -27.43 11.36 -28.72
N ASN A 236 -26.98 12.10 -29.74
CA ASN A 236 -27.29 13.51 -29.95
C ASN A 236 -26.88 14.43 -28.77
N GLU A 237 -25.85 14.06 -28.02
CA GLU A 237 -25.31 14.81 -26.88
C GLU A 237 -24.10 15.69 -27.26
N LEU A 238 -23.73 15.71 -28.54
CA LEU A 238 -22.56 16.47 -29.04
C LEU A 238 -23.03 17.84 -29.58
N PRO A 239 -22.69 18.97 -28.92
CA PRO A 239 -23.17 20.30 -29.31
C PRO A 239 -22.59 20.74 -30.65
N GLY A 240 -23.41 21.44 -31.45
CA GLY A 240 -23.00 22.01 -32.74
C GLY A 240 -22.99 21.02 -33.91
N GLN A 241 -23.42 19.78 -33.72
CA GLN A 241 -23.48 18.75 -34.76
C GLN A 241 -24.91 18.45 -35.21
N LYS A 242 -25.09 18.21 -36.50
CA LYS A 242 -26.39 17.79 -37.05
C LYS A 242 -26.76 16.38 -36.57
N PRO A 243 -28.04 16.05 -36.37
CA PRO A 243 -28.47 14.72 -35.95
C PRO A 243 -27.91 13.62 -36.85
N LYS A 244 -27.54 12.49 -36.25
CA LYS A 244 -26.95 11.37 -36.98
C LYS A 244 -27.95 10.82 -38.02
N PRO A 245 -27.55 10.70 -39.30
CA PRO A 245 -28.38 10.02 -40.30
C PRO A 245 -28.75 8.58 -39.91
N GLN A 246 -29.92 8.13 -40.36
CA GLN A 246 -30.43 6.79 -40.02
C GLN A 246 -29.61 5.67 -40.69
N ASP A 247 -29.04 5.93 -41.86
CA ASP A 247 -28.22 5.03 -42.68
C ASP A 247 -26.77 4.88 -42.17
N ILE A 248 -26.37 5.66 -41.15
CA ILE A 248 -25.07 5.54 -40.50
C ILE A 248 -25.19 4.66 -39.24
N PRO A 249 -24.48 3.51 -39.18
CA PRO A 249 -24.63 2.57 -38.08
C PRO A 249 -24.01 3.09 -36.76
N ASN A 250 -24.66 2.78 -35.63
CA ASN A 250 -24.13 3.10 -34.30
C ASN A 250 -22.83 2.34 -33.99
N SER A 251 -22.78 1.09 -34.46
CA SER A 251 -21.67 0.13 -34.32
C SER A 251 -21.12 -0.23 -35.70
N PRO A 252 -20.31 0.64 -36.32
CA PRO A 252 -19.78 0.43 -37.67
C PRO A 252 -18.90 -0.83 -37.77
N GLU A 253 -18.24 -1.24 -36.68
CA GLU A 253 -17.44 -2.46 -36.60
C GLU A 253 -18.25 -3.74 -36.78
N LEU A 254 -19.57 -3.69 -36.57
CA LEU A 254 -20.46 -4.84 -36.74
C LEU A 254 -21.10 -4.90 -38.13
N VAL A 255 -21.17 -3.76 -38.82
CA VAL A 255 -21.78 -3.61 -40.15
C VAL A 255 -20.73 -3.77 -41.24
N TYR A 256 -19.58 -3.09 -41.11
CA TYR A 256 -18.56 -3.06 -42.16
C TYR A 256 -17.44 -4.09 -41.96
N LYS A 257 -17.61 -5.04 -41.03
CA LYS A 257 -16.65 -6.13 -40.84
C LYS A 257 -16.55 -6.95 -42.13
N GLY A 258 -15.35 -7.03 -42.69
CA GLY A 258 -15.10 -7.70 -43.98
C GLY A 258 -15.41 -6.85 -45.22
N HIS A 259 -15.88 -5.61 -45.04
CA HIS A 259 -16.24 -4.66 -46.10
C HIS A 259 -15.47 -3.34 -45.91
N GLY A 260 -14.15 -3.42 -45.74
CA GLY A 260 -13.26 -2.26 -45.61
C GLY A 260 -12.97 -1.77 -44.18
N TRP A 261 -13.62 -2.31 -43.14
CA TRP A 261 -13.38 -1.89 -41.75
C TRP A 261 -11.95 -2.18 -41.24
N ASN A 262 -11.16 -1.12 -40.99
CA ASN A 262 -9.81 -1.24 -40.43
C ASN A 262 -9.69 -0.78 -38.95
N GLY A 263 -10.84 -0.52 -38.30
CA GLY A 263 -10.91 -0.09 -36.91
C GLY A 263 -11.24 1.39 -36.74
N TYR A 264 -11.43 1.80 -35.49
CA TYR A 264 -11.91 3.15 -35.18
C TYR A 264 -10.95 4.28 -35.57
N GLY A 265 -9.63 4.01 -35.60
CA GLY A 265 -8.65 5.01 -36.07
C GLY A 265 -8.87 5.40 -37.52
N ASP A 266 -9.13 4.42 -38.39
CA ASP A 266 -9.47 4.62 -39.80
C ASP A 266 -10.87 5.24 -39.97
N TRP A 267 -11.84 4.75 -39.20
CA TRP A 267 -13.20 5.27 -39.22
C TRP A 267 -13.30 6.76 -38.87
N PHE A 268 -12.50 7.22 -37.91
CA PHE A 268 -12.44 8.63 -37.49
C PHE A 268 -11.44 9.47 -38.29
N GLY A 269 -10.64 8.86 -39.17
CA GLY A 269 -9.59 9.56 -39.93
C GLY A 269 -8.41 10.01 -39.06
N THR A 270 -8.27 9.44 -37.85
CA THR A 270 -7.14 9.74 -36.94
C THR A 270 -5.96 8.78 -37.14
N TYR A 271 -6.17 7.68 -37.88
CA TYR A 271 -5.18 6.62 -38.13
C TYR A 271 -4.51 6.07 -36.86
N THR A 272 -5.14 6.29 -35.70
CA THR A 272 -4.59 5.87 -34.41
C THR A 272 -4.64 4.35 -34.28
N ILE A 273 -3.49 3.69 -34.41
CA ILE A 273 -3.36 2.25 -34.19
C ILE A 273 -3.50 1.96 -32.70
N ALA A 274 -4.39 1.01 -32.36
CA ALA A 274 -4.60 0.56 -30.99
C ALA A 274 -3.27 0.10 -30.37
N PRO A 275 -2.94 0.47 -29.11
CA PRO A 275 -1.62 0.24 -28.52
C PRO A 275 -1.12 -1.21 -28.63
N PHE A 276 -2.00 -2.20 -28.53
CA PHE A 276 -1.67 -3.62 -28.60
C PHE A 276 -1.40 -4.16 -30.01
N LYS A 277 -1.75 -3.40 -31.07
CA LYS A 277 -1.44 -3.75 -32.46
C LYS A 277 -0.17 -3.07 -32.98
N ARG A 278 0.42 -2.15 -32.21
CA ARG A 278 1.64 -1.44 -32.60
C ARG A 278 2.82 -2.40 -32.55
N LYS A 279 3.50 -2.57 -33.68
CA LYS A 279 4.77 -3.31 -33.76
C LYS A 279 5.90 -2.29 -33.65
N TYR A 280 6.67 -2.37 -32.58
CA TYR A 280 7.83 -1.50 -32.37
C TYR A 280 9.10 -2.24 -32.78
N ARG A 281 10.07 -1.53 -33.35
CA ARG A 281 11.37 -2.09 -33.70
C ARG A 281 12.17 -2.49 -32.45
N PRO A 282 13.16 -3.39 -32.56
CA PRO A 282 14.03 -3.76 -31.43
C PRO A 282 14.74 -2.55 -30.81
N PHE A 283 15.06 -2.64 -29.52
CA PHE A 283 15.66 -1.55 -28.75
C PHE A 283 16.97 -1.03 -29.38
N GLU A 284 17.86 -1.93 -29.79
CA GLU A 284 19.15 -1.63 -30.41
C GLU A 284 18.97 -0.78 -31.68
N SER A 285 18.08 -1.19 -32.57
CA SER A 285 17.79 -0.45 -33.81
C SER A 285 17.08 0.88 -33.55
N ALA A 286 16.23 0.95 -32.52
CA ALA A 286 15.65 2.23 -32.09
C ALA A 286 16.73 3.16 -31.52
N ARG A 287 17.66 2.62 -30.74
CA ARG A 287 18.77 3.36 -30.12
C ARG A 287 19.73 3.91 -31.16
N GLU A 288 20.09 3.13 -32.17
CA GLU A 288 20.95 3.60 -33.28
C GLU A 288 20.31 4.76 -34.05
N PHE A 289 19.05 4.59 -34.47
CA PHE A 289 18.31 5.66 -35.15
C PHE A 289 18.26 6.95 -34.31
N VAL A 290 17.95 6.84 -33.02
CA VAL A 290 17.84 8.02 -32.15
C VAL A 290 19.21 8.70 -31.93
N ARG A 291 20.31 7.95 -31.96
CA ARG A 291 21.67 8.50 -31.86
C ARG A 291 22.06 9.31 -33.09
N GLU A 292 21.61 8.91 -34.28
CA GLU A 292 21.83 9.67 -35.52
C GLU A 292 21.15 11.05 -35.51
N LEU A 293 20.04 11.18 -34.78
CA LEU A 293 19.33 12.47 -34.63
C LEU A 293 20.11 13.51 -33.81
N GLY A 294 21.15 13.11 -33.05
CA GLY A 294 21.96 14.01 -32.24
C GLY A 294 21.21 14.70 -31.08
N LEU A 295 20.05 14.18 -30.68
CA LEU A 295 19.23 14.75 -29.60
C LEU A 295 19.88 14.48 -28.25
N THR A 296 20.28 15.51 -27.52
CA THR A 296 21.12 15.33 -26.31
C THR A 296 20.36 15.20 -24.99
N SER A 297 19.04 15.39 -24.98
CA SER A 297 18.22 15.34 -23.76
C SER A 297 16.83 14.75 -23.98
N SER A 298 16.20 14.29 -22.90
CA SER A 298 14.82 13.79 -22.90
C SER A 298 13.81 14.81 -23.40
N GLU A 299 14.02 16.09 -23.10
CA GLU A 299 13.14 17.19 -23.53
C GLU A 299 13.19 17.34 -25.05
N LYS A 300 14.40 17.29 -25.63
CA LYS A 300 14.60 17.31 -27.09
C LYS A 300 13.99 16.08 -27.77
N TRP A 301 14.07 14.90 -27.16
CA TRP A 301 13.38 13.70 -27.65
C TRP A 301 11.86 13.89 -27.68
N ILE A 302 11.27 14.47 -26.64
CA ILE A 302 9.83 14.72 -26.55
C ILE A 302 9.39 15.75 -27.60
N ALA A 303 10.14 16.85 -27.76
CA ALA A 303 9.88 17.88 -28.76
C ALA A 303 9.97 17.32 -30.19
N TYR A 304 10.97 16.49 -30.48
CA TYR A 304 11.07 15.73 -31.73
C TYR A 304 9.83 14.85 -31.97
N CYS A 305 9.38 14.11 -30.95
CA CYS A 305 8.19 13.28 -31.08
C CYS A 305 6.89 14.06 -31.35
N LYS A 306 6.87 15.37 -31.08
CA LYS A 306 5.74 16.27 -31.36
C LYS A 306 5.85 16.96 -32.71
N GLY A 307 6.93 16.73 -33.47
CA GLY A 307 7.18 17.40 -34.75
C GLY A 307 7.71 18.84 -34.62
N GLU A 308 8.27 19.22 -33.47
CA GLU A 308 8.78 20.58 -33.24
C GLU A 308 10.13 20.85 -33.95
N PHE A 309 10.73 19.84 -34.59
CA PHE A 309 11.98 19.96 -35.37
C PHE A 309 11.76 19.60 -36.85
N PRO A 310 11.32 20.56 -37.70
CA PRO A 310 10.99 20.30 -39.10
C PRO A 310 12.21 19.98 -39.99
N HIS A 311 13.43 20.23 -39.52
CA HIS A 311 14.68 19.89 -40.22
C HIS A 311 15.16 18.46 -39.94
N LEU A 312 14.54 17.75 -39.00
CA LEU A 312 14.85 16.35 -38.68
C LEU A 312 13.86 15.42 -39.41
N PRO A 313 14.25 14.17 -39.71
CA PRO A 313 13.33 13.21 -40.33
C PRO A 313 12.10 12.99 -39.45
N GLU A 314 10.93 12.79 -40.07
CA GLU A 314 9.69 12.51 -39.32
C GLU A 314 9.85 11.30 -38.39
N LYS A 315 9.17 11.35 -37.24
CA LYS A 315 9.26 10.29 -36.24
C LYS A 315 8.74 8.97 -36.82
N PRO A 316 9.56 7.90 -36.90
CA PRO A 316 9.08 6.60 -37.36
C PRO A 316 7.95 6.06 -36.48
N GLU A 317 6.92 5.45 -37.09
CA GLU A 317 5.77 4.90 -36.36
C GLU A 317 6.15 3.72 -35.44
N ASP A 318 7.19 2.98 -35.82
CA ASP A 318 7.71 1.82 -35.13
C ASP A 318 8.68 2.15 -33.98
N ILE A 319 8.86 3.45 -33.66
CA ILE A 319 9.55 3.89 -32.45
C ILE A 319 8.53 4.56 -31.50
N PRO A 320 8.34 4.04 -30.27
CA PRO A 320 7.39 4.61 -29.32
C PRO A 320 7.85 5.99 -28.83
N THR A 321 6.91 6.89 -28.56
CA THR A 321 7.23 8.17 -27.88
C THR A 321 7.76 7.94 -26.47
N ASN A 322 7.15 7.01 -25.73
CA ASN A 322 7.60 6.60 -24.40
C ASN A 322 8.51 5.36 -24.49
N VAL A 323 9.73 5.58 -24.96
CA VAL A 323 10.78 4.57 -25.10
C VAL A 323 11.13 3.89 -23.77
N ALA A 324 11.13 4.63 -22.67
CA ALA A 324 11.43 4.10 -21.34
C ALA A 324 10.45 3.01 -20.91
N ARG A 325 9.16 3.21 -21.18
CA ARG A 325 8.14 2.20 -20.87
C ARG A 325 8.22 1.00 -21.80
N LYS A 326 8.43 1.23 -23.10
CA LYS A 326 8.40 0.12 -24.07
C LYS A 326 9.63 -0.79 -23.96
N TYR A 327 10.81 -0.21 -23.75
CA TYR A 327 12.07 -0.95 -23.75
C TYR A 327 12.57 -1.26 -22.34
N ALA A 328 11.75 -1.10 -21.30
CA ALA A 328 12.13 -1.31 -19.90
C ALA A 328 12.82 -2.66 -19.67
N ASP A 329 12.28 -3.72 -20.27
CA ASP A 329 12.81 -5.08 -20.17
C ASP A 329 13.71 -5.47 -21.37
N ASP A 330 13.82 -4.60 -22.37
CA ASP A 330 14.54 -4.81 -23.64
C ASP A 330 15.94 -4.16 -23.63
N GLY A 331 16.55 -3.93 -22.46
CA GLY A 331 17.90 -3.35 -22.34
C GLY A 331 17.97 -1.85 -22.02
N TRP A 332 16.84 -1.22 -21.69
CA TRP A 332 16.80 0.21 -21.35
C TRP A 332 17.62 0.56 -20.09
N CYS A 333 18.63 1.43 -20.25
CA CYS A 333 19.47 1.95 -19.16
C CYS A 333 19.25 3.43 -18.85
N GLY A 334 18.21 4.04 -19.42
CA GLY A 334 17.86 5.45 -19.27
C GLY A 334 18.23 6.33 -20.47
N TYR A 335 17.70 7.56 -20.47
CA TYR A 335 17.86 8.49 -21.60
C TYR A 335 19.32 8.83 -21.94
N LYS A 336 20.21 8.82 -20.95
CA LYS A 336 21.64 9.12 -21.18
C LYS A 336 22.31 8.10 -22.10
N ASP A 337 21.99 6.81 -21.94
CA ASP A 337 22.46 5.74 -22.81
C ASP A 337 21.77 5.80 -24.18
N PHE A 338 20.44 5.90 -24.15
CA PHE A 338 19.62 5.88 -25.36
C PHE A 338 19.97 7.01 -26.34
N LEU A 339 20.21 8.22 -25.82
CA LEU A 339 20.53 9.42 -26.59
C LEU A 339 22.04 9.65 -26.76
N GLN A 340 22.89 8.80 -26.18
CA GLN A 340 24.35 8.96 -26.20
C GLN A 340 24.83 10.31 -25.63
N SER A 341 24.09 10.88 -24.68
CA SER A 341 24.32 12.23 -24.12
C SER A 341 25.70 12.41 -23.46
N ASN A 342 26.34 11.33 -23.01
CA ASN A 342 27.65 11.38 -22.35
C ASN A 342 28.82 11.58 -23.33
N ILE A 343 28.75 11.02 -24.54
CA ILE A 343 29.83 11.10 -25.54
C ILE A 343 29.86 12.49 -26.16
N HIS A 344 28.69 13.10 -26.43
CA HIS A 344 28.62 14.51 -26.83
C HIS A 344 29.19 15.44 -25.75
N ARG A 345 28.94 15.17 -24.45
CA ARG A 345 29.54 15.93 -23.34
C ARG A 345 31.06 15.78 -23.25
N GLN A 346 31.62 14.63 -23.65
CA GLN A 346 33.07 14.43 -23.73
C GLN A 346 33.69 15.20 -24.91
N LYS A 347 33.06 15.18 -26.09
CA LYS A 347 33.51 15.89 -27.30
C LYS A 347 33.62 17.41 -27.11
N TYR A 348 32.82 17.99 -26.22
CA TYR A 348 32.82 19.43 -25.89
C TYR A 348 33.30 19.73 -24.45
N SER A 349 34.06 18.80 -23.83
CA SER A 349 34.65 19.01 -22.51
C SER A 349 35.77 20.05 -22.60
N LYS A 350 35.67 21.16 -21.86
CA LYS A 350 36.77 22.16 -21.73
C LYS A 350 37.95 21.65 -20.88
N PHE A 351 37.78 20.52 -20.21
CA PHE A 351 38.78 19.91 -19.33
C PHE A 351 39.46 18.73 -20.02
N ARG A 352 40.78 18.62 -19.84
CA ARG A 352 41.60 17.56 -20.44
C ARG A 352 41.19 16.16 -19.97
N PRO A 353 41.55 15.08 -20.69
CA PRO A 353 41.22 13.70 -20.32
C PRO A 353 41.68 13.33 -18.91
N TYR A 354 40.95 12.42 -18.25
CA TYR A 354 41.18 12.08 -16.83
C TYR A 354 42.62 11.65 -16.54
N GLU A 355 43.17 10.72 -17.34
CA GLU A 355 44.53 10.19 -17.13
C GLU A 355 45.62 11.25 -17.32
N GLU A 356 45.43 12.18 -18.27
CA GLU A 356 46.38 13.28 -18.50
C GLU A 356 46.29 14.33 -17.39
N ALA A 357 45.07 14.63 -16.91
CA ALA A 357 44.85 15.52 -15.79
C ALA A 357 45.43 14.94 -14.49
N LYS A 358 45.23 13.64 -14.26
CA LYS A 358 45.76 12.90 -13.12
C LYS A 358 47.29 12.87 -13.12
N LYS A 359 47.93 12.59 -14.26
CA LYS A 359 49.40 12.66 -14.40
C LYS A 359 49.95 14.04 -14.06
N PHE A 360 49.29 15.11 -14.53
CA PHE A 360 49.65 16.48 -14.16
C PHE A 360 49.55 16.71 -12.65
N VAL A 361 48.43 16.32 -12.03
CA VAL A 361 48.23 16.51 -10.59
C VAL A 361 49.22 15.69 -9.75
N HIS A 362 49.60 14.49 -10.20
CA HIS A 362 50.64 13.68 -9.53
C HIS A 362 52.02 14.36 -9.55
N GLN A 363 52.36 15.10 -10.62
CA GLN A 363 53.61 15.86 -10.69
C GLN A 363 53.70 17.00 -9.68
N LEU A 364 52.57 17.48 -9.16
CA LEU A 364 52.53 18.54 -8.15
C LEU A 364 52.96 18.05 -6.75
N GLY A 365 53.05 16.73 -6.51
CA GLY A 365 53.54 16.16 -5.25
C GLY A 365 52.66 16.47 -4.03
N LEU A 366 51.38 16.79 -4.24
CA LEU A 366 50.43 17.14 -3.19
C LEU A 366 50.15 15.94 -2.28
N LYS A 367 50.03 16.14 -0.96
CA LYS A 367 49.95 15.02 0.01
C LYS A 367 48.53 14.71 0.45
N ASN A 368 47.64 15.69 0.46
CA ASN A 368 46.28 15.51 1.00
C ASN A 368 45.28 16.48 0.34
N TYR A 369 44.01 16.36 0.74
CA TYR A 369 42.93 17.21 0.23
C TYR A 369 43.12 18.70 0.55
N SER A 370 43.70 19.02 1.72
CA SER A 370 44.02 20.40 2.11
C SER A 370 45.04 21.02 1.15
N ASP A 371 46.05 20.25 0.74
CA ASP A 371 47.03 20.70 -0.26
C ASP A 371 46.37 20.93 -1.62
N TRP A 372 45.47 20.04 -2.05
CA TRP A 372 44.68 20.28 -3.26
C TRP A 372 43.84 21.56 -3.17
N HIS A 373 43.22 21.82 -2.01
CA HIS A 373 42.44 23.04 -1.78
C HIS A 373 43.33 24.30 -1.80
N ASN A 374 44.51 24.25 -1.17
CA ASN A 374 45.47 25.34 -1.19
C ASN A 374 46.03 25.62 -2.59
N TYR A 375 46.27 24.56 -3.38
CA TYR A 375 46.71 24.66 -4.77
C TYR A 375 45.67 25.35 -5.65
N ILE A 376 44.40 24.93 -5.60
CA ILE A 376 43.33 25.56 -6.41
C ILE A 376 43.05 27.01 -6.00
N SER A 377 43.37 27.39 -4.76
CA SER A 377 43.25 28.75 -4.24
C SER A 377 44.47 29.63 -4.52
N GLY A 378 45.53 29.09 -5.13
CA GLY A 378 46.76 29.84 -5.44
C GLY A 378 47.67 30.10 -4.24
N ASN A 379 47.51 29.36 -3.14
CA ASN A 379 48.25 29.57 -1.90
C ASN A 379 49.67 28.97 -1.90
N PHE A 380 50.10 28.33 -2.99
CA PHE A 380 51.44 27.76 -3.13
C PHE A 380 52.28 28.56 -4.13
N ASN A 381 53.23 29.35 -3.61
CA ASN A 381 54.11 30.19 -4.44
C ASN A 381 55.21 29.42 -5.20
N HIS A 382 55.45 28.15 -4.84
CA HIS A 382 56.49 27.29 -5.43
C HIS A 382 55.93 26.30 -6.46
N LEU A 383 54.62 26.24 -6.66
CA LEU A 383 53.95 25.37 -7.62
C LEU A 383 53.42 26.19 -8.80
N PRO A 384 53.27 25.58 -10.00
CA PRO A 384 52.73 26.28 -11.15
C PRO A 384 51.26 26.66 -10.93
N GLU A 385 50.83 27.80 -11.47
CA GLU A 385 49.41 28.19 -11.45
C GLU A 385 48.52 27.10 -12.04
N LYS A 386 47.30 26.96 -11.51
CA LYS A 386 46.34 25.93 -11.93
C LYS A 386 45.92 26.16 -13.38
N PRO A 387 46.24 25.24 -14.32
CA PRO A 387 45.80 25.36 -15.71
C PRO A 387 44.27 25.45 -15.83
N GLU A 388 43.77 26.16 -16.86
CA GLU A 388 42.32 26.31 -17.09
C GLU A 388 41.62 24.98 -17.41
N ASP A 389 42.35 24.06 -18.05
CA ASP A 389 41.86 22.74 -18.45
C ASP A 389 41.93 21.68 -17.33
N ILE A 390 42.39 22.08 -16.13
CA ILE A 390 42.32 21.29 -14.90
C ILE A 390 41.13 21.76 -14.03
N PRO A 391 40.15 20.89 -13.77
CA PRO A 391 38.96 21.27 -13.02
C PRO A 391 39.23 21.41 -11.53
N ALA A 392 38.71 22.48 -10.92
CA ALA A 392 38.76 22.66 -9.46
C ALA A 392 37.95 21.57 -8.70
N ASN A 393 36.86 21.08 -9.32
CA ASN A 393 36.08 19.94 -8.82
C ASN A 393 36.21 18.73 -9.76
N PRO A 394 37.26 17.91 -9.63
CA PRO A 394 37.49 16.77 -10.51
C PRO A 394 36.46 15.66 -10.34
N SER A 395 35.88 15.50 -9.13
CA SER A 395 34.81 14.52 -8.89
C SER A 395 33.56 14.78 -9.72
N GLY A 396 33.23 16.05 -9.98
CA GLY A 396 32.09 16.43 -10.81
C GLY A 396 32.35 16.24 -12.31
N VAL A 397 33.59 16.44 -12.75
CA VAL A 397 33.98 16.38 -14.17
C VAL A 397 34.28 14.95 -14.62
N TYR A 398 34.87 14.14 -13.74
CA TYR A 398 35.36 12.80 -14.07
C TYR A 398 34.55 11.66 -13.47
N LYS A 399 33.43 11.94 -12.78
CA LYS A 399 32.57 10.95 -12.10
C LYS A 399 32.36 9.65 -12.90
N ASP A 400 32.04 9.80 -14.18
CA ASP A 400 31.75 8.71 -15.11
C ASP A 400 32.88 8.53 -16.16
N LYS A 401 34.07 9.08 -15.90
CA LYS A 401 35.24 9.11 -16.79
C LYS A 401 36.52 8.57 -16.13
N GLY A 402 36.37 7.63 -15.19
CA GLY A 402 37.50 6.99 -14.50
C GLY A 402 37.81 7.53 -13.10
N TRP A 403 37.02 8.48 -12.58
CA TRP A 403 37.19 8.98 -11.21
C TRP A 403 37.06 7.88 -10.16
N ILE A 404 38.16 7.59 -9.47
CA ILE A 404 38.20 6.62 -8.35
C ILE A 404 37.98 7.34 -7.02
N GLY A 405 38.59 8.51 -6.86
CA GLY A 405 38.52 9.29 -5.63
C GLY A 405 39.66 10.31 -5.55
N ILE A 406 39.57 11.18 -4.56
CA ILE A 406 40.51 12.30 -4.42
C ILE A 406 41.94 11.85 -4.08
N GLY A 407 42.11 10.69 -3.42
CA GLY A 407 43.43 10.11 -3.18
C GLY A 407 44.10 9.62 -4.47
N ASP A 408 43.35 8.91 -5.32
CA ASP A 408 43.82 8.48 -6.65
C ASP A 408 44.17 9.69 -7.53
N TRP A 409 43.36 10.74 -7.48
CA TRP A 409 43.59 11.98 -8.21
C TRP A 409 44.87 12.72 -7.80
N ILE A 410 45.12 12.83 -6.51
CA ILE A 410 46.25 13.58 -5.95
C ILE A 410 47.54 12.74 -5.98
N GLY A 411 47.42 11.41 -6.09
CA GLY A 411 48.56 10.50 -6.01
C GLY A 411 49.04 10.26 -4.59
N SER A 412 48.23 10.65 -3.59
CA SER A 412 48.55 10.39 -2.21
C SER A 412 48.09 8.99 -1.81
N GLU A 413 49.04 8.19 -1.31
CA GLU A 413 48.73 6.98 -0.52
C GLU A 413 47.92 7.31 0.75
N ALA A 414 47.69 8.61 1.04
CA ALA A 414 46.95 9.13 2.18
C ALA A 414 45.45 8.79 2.22
N PHE A 415 44.93 8.08 1.22
CA PHE A 415 43.67 7.32 1.35
C PHE A 415 43.92 5.80 1.20
N PRO A 416 44.44 5.14 2.26
CA PRO A 416 44.70 3.70 2.24
C PRO A 416 43.44 2.87 1.96
N TYR A 417 42.25 3.43 2.21
CA TYR A 417 40.97 2.70 2.20
C TYR A 417 40.50 2.22 0.83
N ALA A 418 41.06 2.71 -0.27
CA ALA A 418 40.74 2.23 -1.62
C ALA A 418 41.45 0.90 -1.94
N HIS A 419 42.64 0.68 -1.38
CA HIS A 419 43.45 -0.53 -1.57
C HIS A 419 43.64 -1.37 -0.30
N PHE A 420 43.08 -0.96 0.85
CA PHE A 420 43.17 -1.72 2.09
C PHE A 420 42.38 -3.02 2.01
N GLU A 421 43.10 -4.14 1.97
CA GLU A 421 42.54 -5.43 2.27
C GLU A 421 42.19 -5.51 3.76
N TYR A 422 40.97 -5.11 4.07
CA TYR A 422 40.44 -5.33 5.42
C TYR A 422 40.40 -6.82 5.71
N ARG A 423 40.85 -7.15 6.92
CA ARG A 423 40.85 -8.51 7.45
C ARG A 423 39.48 -9.17 7.27
N LYS A 424 39.48 -10.49 6.99
CA LYS A 424 38.24 -11.26 6.81
C LYS A 424 37.31 -11.08 8.01
N PHE A 425 36.00 -11.03 7.76
CA PHE A 425 34.98 -10.80 8.80
C PHE A 425 35.15 -11.71 10.02
N THR A 426 35.49 -12.99 9.83
CA THR A 426 35.69 -13.96 10.91
C THR A 426 36.83 -13.57 11.85
N GLU A 427 37.95 -13.10 11.29
CA GLU A 427 39.13 -12.69 12.04
C GLU A 427 38.93 -11.31 12.68
N ALA A 428 38.27 -10.38 11.98
CA ALA A 428 37.91 -9.08 12.54
C ALA A 428 36.97 -9.27 13.74
N ARG A 429 35.96 -10.14 13.60
CA ARG A 429 35.04 -10.51 14.66
C ARG A 429 35.77 -11.18 15.83
N LYS A 430 36.69 -12.11 15.57
CA LYS A 430 37.48 -12.77 16.62
C LYS A 430 38.26 -11.76 17.45
N PHE A 431 38.93 -10.80 16.81
CA PHE A 431 39.65 -9.72 17.48
C PHE A 431 38.72 -8.80 18.28
N VAL A 432 37.64 -8.31 17.67
CA VAL A 432 36.74 -7.36 18.35
C VAL A 432 36.09 -7.97 19.59
N ARG A 433 35.83 -9.29 19.58
CA ARG A 433 35.33 -10.01 20.76
C ARG A 433 36.33 -10.09 21.93
N GLN A 434 37.64 -9.98 21.66
CA GLN A 434 38.66 -9.91 22.71
C GLN A 434 38.68 -8.56 23.43
N LEU A 435 38.16 -7.51 22.80
CA LEU A 435 38.10 -6.16 23.40
C LEU A 435 37.01 -6.02 24.47
N GLY A 436 36.06 -6.97 24.55
CA GLY A 436 34.98 -6.94 25.53
C GLY A 436 33.94 -5.82 25.32
N LEU A 437 33.97 -5.14 24.17
CA LEU A 437 33.00 -4.11 23.80
C LEU A 437 31.61 -4.72 23.66
N THR A 438 30.58 -4.04 24.13
CA THR A 438 29.22 -4.58 24.22
C THR A 438 28.23 -3.90 23.30
N SER A 439 28.45 -2.62 22.97
CA SER A 439 27.52 -1.83 22.15
C SER A 439 28.17 -1.21 20.91
N SER A 440 27.35 -0.81 19.95
CA SER A 440 27.82 0.01 18.81
C SER A 440 28.37 1.37 19.24
N VAL A 441 27.93 1.90 20.39
CA VAL A 441 28.43 3.17 20.95
C VAL A 441 29.86 2.98 21.45
N GLU A 442 30.11 1.91 22.20
CA GLU A 442 31.44 1.54 22.67
C GLU A 442 32.37 1.20 21.49
N TRP A 443 31.86 0.55 20.44
CA TRP A 443 32.61 0.36 19.20
C TRP A 443 33.06 1.68 18.56
N VAL A 444 32.18 2.70 18.53
CA VAL A 444 32.51 4.02 17.98
C VAL A 444 33.51 4.76 18.87
N ALA A 445 33.33 4.73 20.19
CA ALA A 445 34.27 5.31 21.16
C ALA A 445 35.67 4.68 21.04
N TYR A 446 35.73 3.34 20.95
CA TYR A 446 36.96 2.61 20.67
C TYR A 446 37.62 3.03 19.36
N CYS A 447 36.84 3.17 18.28
CA CYS A 447 37.37 3.61 16.98
C CYS A 447 37.94 5.04 16.99
N LYS A 448 37.52 5.87 17.95
CA LYS A 448 38.01 7.23 18.17
C LYS A 448 39.20 7.29 19.14
N GLY A 449 39.59 6.16 19.74
CA GLY A 449 40.67 6.12 20.73
C GLY A 449 40.26 6.60 22.12
N GLU A 450 38.96 6.62 22.44
CA GLU A 450 38.45 7.11 23.75
C GLU A 450 38.71 6.13 24.91
N TYR A 451 39.25 4.92 24.64
CA TYR A 451 39.61 3.93 25.66
C TYR A 451 41.13 3.74 25.72
N GLU A 452 41.79 4.43 26.65
CA GLU A 452 43.24 4.36 26.85
C GLU A 452 43.75 2.98 27.30
N HIS A 453 42.90 2.20 27.98
CA HIS A 453 43.22 0.86 28.49
C HIS A 453 43.09 -0.25 27.43
N LEU A 454 42.57 0.06 26.24
CA LEU A 454 42.40 -0.90 25.14
C LEU A 454 43.49 -0.70 24.08
N PRO A 455 43.90 -1.76 23.37
CA PRO A 455 44.88 -1.61 22.30
C PRO A 455 44.32 -0.71 21.18
N PRO A 456 45.16 0.12 20.52
CA PRO A 456 44.70 0.99 19.46
C PRO A 456 44.04 0.18 18.34
N LYS A 457 43.00 0.75 17.70
CA LYS A 457 42.24 0.07 16.65
C LYS A 457 43.19 -0.31 15.50
N PRO A 458 43.30 -1.60 15.15
CA PRO A 458 44.06 -2.02 13.99
C PRO A 458 43.57 -1.33 12.70
N ASN A 459 44.51 -0.95 11.85
CA ASN A 459 44.20 -0.25 10.60
C ASN A 459 43.45 -1.14 9.60
N ASP A 460 43.61 -2.46 9.72
CA ASP A 460 42.97 -3.50 8.90
C ASP A 460 41.53 -3.84 9.34
N ILE A 461 40.98 -3.14 10.34
CA ILE A 461 39.55 -3.21 10.70
C ILE A 461 38.87 -1.88 10.38
N PRO A 462 37.78 -1.90 9.58
CA PRO A 462 37.06 -0.68 9.20
C PRO A 462 36.29 -0.14 10.41
N SER A 463 36.29 1.19 10.61
CA SER A 463 35.42 1.80 11.63
C SER A 463 33.93 1.63 11.28
N ASN A 464 33.59 1.73 9.98
CA ASN A 464 32.26 1.42 9.45
C ASN A 464 32.15 -0.05 9.04
N VAL A 465 32.07 -0.92 10.05
CA VAL A 465 31.95 -2.38 9.91
C VAL A 465 30.68 -2.81 9.17
N VAL A 466 29.58 -2.05 9.31
CA VAL A 466 28.31 -2.34 8.64
C VAL A 466 28.50 -2.31 7.13
N ARG A 467 28.98 -1.19 6.60
CA ARG A 467 29.15 -1.01 5.15
C ARG A 467 30.19 -1.96 4.57
N LYS A 468 31.27 -2.28 5.31
CA LYS A 468 32.35 -3.12 4.77
C LYS A 468 32.03 -4.61 4.77
N TYR A 469 31.32 -5.08 5.79
CA TYR A 469 31.01 -6.51 5.95
C TYR A 469 29.57 -6.88 5.58
N GLU A 470 28.78 -5.93 5.07
CA GLU A 470 27.49 -6.19 4.47
C GLU A 470 27.63 -7.28 3.39
N LYS A 471 26.79 -8.33 3.49
CA LYS A 471 26.84 -9.56 2.65
C LYS A 471 28.14 -10.39 2.75
N LYS A 472 29.06 -10.06 3.66
CA LYS A 472 30.31 -10.80 3.94
C LYS A 472 30.33 -11.44 5.33
N GLY A 473 29.16 -11.83 5.83
CA GLY A 473 28.98 -12.49 7.14
C GLY A 473 28.42 -11.60 8.25
N TRP A 474 28.25 -10.30 8.00
CA TRP A 474 27.64 -9.37 8.96
C TRP A 474 26.20 -9.74 9.31
N LYS A 475 25.92 -9.94 10.61
CA LYS A 475 24.57 -10.23 11.16
C LYS A 475 24.11 -9.19 12.20
N GLY A 476 24.76 -8.03 12.21
CA GLY A 476 24.53 -6.96 13.19
C GLY A 476 25.52 -6.97 14.37
N PHE A 477 25.50 -5.89 15.16
CA PHE A 477 26.44 -5.70 16.27
C PHE A 477 26.36 -6.79 17.36
N LYS A 478 25.19 -7.42 17.54
CA LYS A 478 25.02 -8.55 18.46
C LYS A 478 25.96 -9.72 18.12
N ASP A 479 26.03 -10.10 16.84
CA ASP A 479 26.94 -11.16 16.38
C ASP A 479 28.39 -10.68 16.39
N PHE A 480 28.63 -9.43 15.98
CA PHE A 480 29.98 -8.91 15.81
C PHE A 480 30.74 -8.76 17.14
N LEU A 481 30.08 -8.27 18.20
CA LEU A 481 30.73 -7.94 19.47
C LEU A 481 30.72 -9.10 20.49
N TRP A 482 29.87 -10.12 20.32
CA TRP A 482 29.68 -11.23 21.29
C TRP A 482 29.54 -10.76 22.74
N SER A 483 28.54 -9.92 22.97
CA SER A 483 28.19 -9.50 24.32
C SER A 483 26.90 -10.21 24.74
N ASP A 484 27.02 -11.24 25.58
CA ASP A 484 25.90 -11.75 26.40
C ASP A 484 25.40 -10.67 27.38
N LYS A 485 26.19 -9.61 27.59
CA LYS A 485 25.88 -8.43 28.42
C LYS A 485 24.99 -7.37 27.75
N HIS A 486 24.35 -7.67 26.61
CA HIS A 486 23.30 -6.80 26.03
C HIS A 486 21.88 -7.20 26.41
N ARG A 487 21.73 -7.46 27.70
CA ARG A 487 20.88 -6.72 28.62
C ARG A 487 21.64 -6.82 29.95
N LYS A 488 21.89 -5.71 30.69
CA LYS A 488 21.74 -5.86 32.15
C LYS A 488 20.40 -6.58 32.29
N GLU A 489 20.35 -7.79 32.86
CA GLU A 489 19.08 -8.45 33.17
C GLU A 489 18.12 -7.33 33.54
N ARG A 490 17.03 -7.15 32.77
CA ARG A 490 16.09 -6.07 33.09
C ARG A 490 15.77 -6.31 34.55
N ARG A 491 16.26 -5.45 35.46
CA ARG A 491 15.99 -5.58 36.89
C ARG A 491 14.48 -5.78 36.96
N SER A 492 14.08 -6.98 37.38
CA SER A 492 12.68 -7.34 37.39
C SER A 492 12.08 -6.65 38.59
N PHE A 493 11.69 -5.40 38.39
CA PHE A 493 11.00 -4.63 39.42
C PHE A 493 9.65 -5.28 39.71
N MET A 494 9.24 -5.24 40.97
CA MET A 494 7.91 -5.65 41.39
C MET A 494 6.84 -4.83 40.65
N SER A 495 5.60 -5.31 40.64
CA SER A 495 4.49 -4.59 40.02
C SER A 495 4.18 -3.30 40.77
N TYR A 496 3.51 -2.36 40.08
CA TYR A 496 3.09 -1.10 40.69
C TYR A 496 2.23 -1.32 41.96
N ASN A 497 1.35 -2.32 41.95
CA ASN A 497 0.49 -2.65 43.09
C ASN A 497 1.27 -3.23 44.27
N GLU A 498 2.25 -4.09 44.02
CA GLU A 498 3.12 -4.63 45.09
C GLU A 498 3.98 -3.52 45.71
N ALA A 499 4.53 -2.63 44.89
CA ALA A 499 5.27 -1.47 45.40
C ALA A 499 4.38 -0.53 46.21
N LYS A 500 3.16 -0.25 45.74
CA LYS A 500 2.19 0.59 46.46
C LYS A 500 1.73 -0.04 47.78
N ALA A 501 1.58 -1.37 47.84
CA ALA A 501 1.26 -2.08 49.08
C ALA A 501 2.40 -1.96 50.11
N ILE A 502 3.65 -1.96 49.67
CA ILE A 502 4.81 -1.73 50.56
C ILE A 502 4.83 -0.29 51.05
N VAL A 503 4.63 0.69 50.15
CA VAL A 503 4.52 2.10 50.53
C VAL A 503 3.43 2.32 51.58
N ALA A 504 2.31 1.59 51.47
CA ALA A 504 1.23 1.65 52.46
C ALA A 504 1.51 0.93 53.77
N ARG A 505 2.21 -0.20 53.71
CA ARG A 505 2.63 -0.92 54.92
C ARG A 505 3.65 -0.14 55.74
N GLU A 506 4.58 0.55 55.07
CA GLU A 506 5.59 1.39 55.71
C GLU A 506 5.07 2.81 56.01
N ASN A 507 3.79 3.10 55.69
CA ASN A 507 3.10 4.36 55.96
C ASN A 507 3.85 5.60 55.46
N LEU A 508 4.40 5.55 54.23
CA LEU A 508 5.17 6.65 53.66
C LEU A 508 4.21 7.69 53.07
N THR A 509 4.22 8.89 53.65
CA THR A 509 3.28 9.98 53.34
C THR A 509 3.89 11.09 52.50
N SER A 510 5.23 11.18 52.48
CA SER A 510 5.95 12.22 51.76
C SER A 510 7.03 11.67 50.82
N LYS A 511 7.41 12.49 49.83
CA LYS A 511 8.47 12.15 48.88
C LYS A 511 9.82 11.97 49.59
N ASP A 512 10.08 12.75 50.64
CA ASP A 512 11.33 12.66 51.41
C ASP A 512 11.39 11.37 52.23
N GLU A 513 10.26 10.91 52.77
CA GLU A 513 10.15 9.60 53.42
C GLU A 513 10.37 8.45 52.44
N LEU A 514 9.85 8.56 51.22
CA LEU A 514 10.08 7.57 50.17
C LEU A 514 11.56 7.51 49.74
N ILE A 515 12.24 8.66 49.64
CA ILE A 515 13.67 8.71 49.33
C ILE A 515 14.49 8.04 50.44
N LYS A 516 14.22 8.39 51.71
CA LYS A 516 14.86 7.76 52.86
C LYS A 516 14.61 6.25 52.92
N PHE A 517 13.39 5.81 52.60
CA PHE A 517 13.06 4.39 52.49
C PHE A 517 13.88 3.69 51.40
N ILE A 518 14.00 4.31 50.20
CA ILE A 518 14.76 3.76 49.07
C ILE A 518 16.26 3.61 49.37
N GLU A 519 16.80 4.49 50.21
CA GLU A 519 18.19 4.49 50.66
C GLU A 519 18.43 3.56 51.87
N SER A 520 17.36 3.16 52.56
CA SER A 520 17.44 2.30 53.74
C SER A 520 17.66 0.81 53.39
N ALA A 521 18.17 0.06 54.37
CA ALA A 521 18.28 -1.40 54.30
C ALA A 521 16.91 -2.13 54.30
N LEU A 522 15.81 -1.42 54.57
CA LEU A 522 14.45 -1.97 54.56
C LEU A 522 13.84 -2.06 53.15
N LYS A 523 14.48 -1.44 52.15
CA LYS A 523 14.03 -1.50 50.75
C LYS A 523 14.16 -2.93 50.20
N PRO A 524 13.07 -3.54 49.70
CA PRO A 524 13.15 -4.83 49.01
C PRO A 524 13.99 -4.76 47.73
N ASP A 525 14.75 -5.81 47.42
CA ASP A 525 15.64 -5.88 46.23
C ASP A 525 14.96 -5.55 44.89
N LYS A 526 13.67 -5.86 44.76
CA LYS A 526 12.88 -5.60 43.54
C LYS A 526 12.15 -4.26 43.55
N PHE A 527 12.28 -3.44 44.59
CA PHE A 527 11.68 -2.12 44.66
C PHE A 527 12.53 -1.11 43.85
N PRO A 528 11.95 -0.33 42.94
CA PRO A 528 12.72 0.56 42.07
C PRO A 528 13.27 1.78 42.80
N GLU A 529 14.48 2.18 42.43
CA GLU A 529 15.13 3.42 42.91
C GLU A 529 14.42 4.68 42.39
N LEU A 530 13.78 4.60 41.22
CA LEU A 530 12.98 5.67 40.62
C LEU A 530 11.60 5.13 40.22
N PRO A 531 10.66 5.01 41.18
CA PRO A 531 9.31 4.50 40.94
C PRO A 531 8.57 5.24 39.81
N GLN A 532 8.73 6.57 39.75
CA GLN A 532 8.10 7.44 38.74
C GLN A 532 8.51 7.12 37.31
N MET A 533 9.78 6.75 37.10
CA MET A 533 10.28 6.37 35.77
C MET A 533 9.98 4.91 35.47
N THR A 534 10.05 4.04 36.49
CA THR A 534 9.85 2.60 36.35
C THR A 534 8.39 2.25 36.04
N TYR A 535 7.45 2.98 36.64
CA TYR A 535 6.02 2.74 36.52
C TYR A 535 5.30 3.71 35.59
N GLN A 536 6.01 4.62 34.90
CA GLN A 536 5.44 5.63 34.00
C GLN A 536 4.42 5.07 33.00
N ARG A 537 4.64 3.83 32.52
CA ARG A 537 3.73 3.12 31.59
C ARG A 537 3.08 1.87 32.21
N LYS A 538 3.15 1.72 33.53
CA LYS A 538 2.69 0.56 34.31
C LYS A 538 1.74 0.94 35.46
N GLY A 539 1.07 2.09 35.37
CA GLY A 539 0.07 2.53 36.35
C GLY A 539 0.48 3.71 37.22
N TRP A 540 1.65 4.31 37.00
CA TRP A 540 2.02 5.57 37.67
C TRP A 540 1.10 6.72 37.24
N ILE A 541 0.58 7.46 38.21
CA ILE A 541 -0.28 8.63 37.99
C ILE A 541 0.40 9.88 38.57
N SER A 542 0.70 9.89 39.87
CA SER A 542 1.47 10.95 40.51
C SER A 542 2.15 10.45 41.80
N PHE A 543 2.93 11.30 42.47
CA PHE A 543 3.52 10.95 43.77
C PHE A 543 2.45 10.88 44.86
N GLU A 544 1.47 11.78 44.82
CA GLU A 544 0.35 11.84 45.77
C GLU A 544 -0.50 10.56 45.71
N GLU A 545 -0.63 9.92 44.55
CA GLU A 545 -1.33 8.65 44.43
C GLU A 545 -0.47 7.43 44.74
N PHE A 546 0.85 7.56 44.76
CA PHE A 546 1.76 6.45 45.05
C PHE A 546 2.07 6.32 46.55
N LEU A 547 2.11 7.46 47.26
CA LEU A 547 2.24 7.59 48.71
C LEU A 547 0.90 7.32 49.42
N VAL A 548 0.94 7.17 50.75
CA VAL A 548 -0.26 7.00 51.60
C VAL A 548 -0.76 8.31 52.18
#